data_AF-A0A965IWD1-F1
#
_entry.id   AF-A0A965IWD1-F1
#
_cell.length_a   1.000
_cell.length_b   1.000
_cell.length_c   1.000
_cell.angle_alpha   90.00
_cell.angle_beta   90.00
_cell.angle_gamma   90.00
#
_symmetry.space_group_name_H-M   'P 1'
#
loop_
_entity.id
_entity.type
_entity.pdbx_description
1 polymer ?
#
loop_
_entity_poly.entity_id
_entity_poly.type
_entity_poly.pdbx_seq_one_letter_code
_entity_poly.pdbx_strand_id
1 'polypeptide(L)'
;MYYQWFPVNSVFGNGSTVQVSVNEQTLFYVIGTDIFGCKDTSYVNVAVYNNPIVNTNPDVYAFYGDQVQLLATISSSGSVNWFPTQGLSCTSCLNPIASPNQNITYFVEFIDVNGCKTSSSVSLFYDALIFVPNTFTPDDDNFNGRFQIISGNISEMECLIFNRWGELICTLKSIDDSWDGTYKNHKCQDGTYTWKLTYSDFQNQKKQLTGHVNLIR
;
A
#
# COMPACT_ATOMS: atom_id res chain seq x y z
N MET A 1 -31.11 52.84 3.08
CA MET A 1 -29.68 52.56 3.32
C MET A 1 -29.09 51.98 2.06
N TYR A 2 -27.95 52.49 1.63
CA TYR A 2 -27.21 52.06 0.46
C TYR A 2 -25.91 51.39 0.92
N TYR A 3 -25.54 50.26 0.32
CA TYR A 3 -24.34 49.51 0.68
C TYR A 3 -23.46 49.35 -0.55
N GLN A 4 -22.17 49.66 -0.38
CA GLN A 4 -21.16 49.48 -1.42
C GLN A 4 -20.00 48.64 -0.88
N TRP A 5 -19.76 47.49 -1.51
CA TRP A 5 -18.76 46.51 -1.11
C TRP A 5 -17.50 46.61 -1.98
N PHE A 6 -16.34 46.37 -1.38
CA PHE A 6 -15.04 46.39 -2.05
C PHE A 6 -14.16 45.20 -1.60
N PRO A 7 -13.28 44.66 -2.48
CA PRO A 7 -13.10 45.02 -3.89
C PRO A 7 -14.27 44.54 -4.77
N VAL A 8 -14.82 45.44 -5.61
CA VAL A 8 -16.04 45.19 -6.39
C VAL A 8 -15.95 43.98 -7.33
N ASN A 9 -14.75 43.63 -7.81
CA ASN A 9 -14.54 42.53 -8.74
C ASN A 9 -14.66 41.13 -8.10
N SER A 10 -14.60 41.05 -6.77
CA SER A 10 -14.66 39.78 -6.02
C SER A 10 -16.00 39.62 -5.28
N VAL A 11 -16.93 40.55 -5.47
CA VAL A 11 -18.22 40.61 -4.79
C VAL A 11 -19.34 40.34 -5.79
N PHE A 12 -20.23 39.42 -5.44
CA PHE A 12 -21.41 39.05 -6.22
C PHE A 12 -22.68 39.39 -5.44
N GLY A 13 -23.52 40.23 -6.03
CA GLY A 13 -24.76 40.70 -5.43
C GLY A 13 -24.69 42.14 -4.90
N ASN A 14 -25.78 42.55 -4.26
CA ASN A 14 -25.99 43.92 -3.80
C ASN A 14 -26.86 43.94 -2.53
N GLY A 15 -26.66 44.95 -1.69
CA GLY A 15 -27.39 45.11 -0.43
C GLY A 15 -26.52 44.80 0.80
N SER A 16 -27.19 44.48 1.91
CA SER A 16 -26.53 44.25 3.21
C SER A 16 -25.80 42.91 3.32
N THR A 17 -26.04 42.00 2.38
CA THR A 17 -25.34 40.70 2.26
C THR A 17 -24.91 40.48 0.82
N VAL A 18 -23.74 39.89 0.64
CA VAL A 18 -23.15 39.58 -0.67
C VAL A 18 -22.44 38.23 -0.61
N GLN A 19 -22.19 37.63 -1.76
CA GLN A 19 -21.31 36.46 -1.89
C GLN A 19 -19.94 36.92 -2.37
N VAL A 20 -18.87 36.28 -1.92
CA VAL A 20 -17.50 36.59 -2.34
C VAL A 20 -16.78 35.32 -2.76
N SER A 21 -15.90 35.42 -3.75
CA SER A 21 -15.03 34.33 -4.18
C SER A 21 -13.61 34.86 -4.30
N VAL A 22 -12.68 34.25 -3.57
CA VAL A 22 -11.28 34.69 -3.47
C VAL A 22 -10.35 33.48 -3.47
N ASN A 23 -9.19 33.65 -4.12
CA ASN A 23 -8.13 32.65 -4.18
C ASN A 23 -6.94 33.00 -3.28
N GLU A 24 -6.94 34.20 -2.70
CA GLU A 24 -5.90 34.73 -1.81
C GLU A 24 -6.56 35.50 -0.67
N GLN A 25 -5.83 35.67 0.44
CA GLN A 25 -6.31 36.44 1.57
C GLN A 25 -6.71 37.86 1.12
N THR A 26 -7.97 38.22 1.35
CA THR A 26 -8.54 39.48 0.87
C THR A 26 -9.27 40.20 2.00
N LEU A 27 -8.92 41.47 2.22
CA LEU A 27 -9.64 42.36 3.11
C LEU A 27 -10.80 43.00 2.34
N PHE A 28 -12.02 42.67 2.74
CA PHE A 28 -13.22 43.33 2.25
C PHE A 28 -13.63 44.45 3.17
N TYR A 29 -14.25 45.49 2.61
CA TYR A 29 -14.93 46.50 3.41
C TYR A 29 -16.22 46.94 2.72
N VAL A 30 -17.18 47.36 3.54
CA VAL A 30 -18.49 47.83 3.11
C VAL A 30 -18.71 49.25 3.62
N ILE A 31 -19.14 50.14 2.72
CA ILE A 31 -19.57 51.49 3.07
C ILE A 31 -21.10 51.50 3.09
N GLY A 32 -21.68 51.72 4.26
CA GLY A 32 -23.11 51.95 4.44
C GLY A 32 -23.42 53.45 4.40
N THR A 33 -24.41 53.87 3.63
CA THR A 33 -24.93 55.25 3.61
C THR A 33 -26.39 55.26 4.04
N ASP A 34 -26.73 56.05 5.05
CA ASP A 34 -28.11 56.21 5.51
C ASP A 34 -28.94 57.13 4.58
N ILE A 35 -30.20 57.38 4.93
CA ILE A 35 -31.09 58.26 4.15
C ILE A 35 -30.72 59.74 4.26
N PHE A 36 -29.92 60.13 5.25
CA PHE A 36 -29.47 61.49 5.52
C PHE A 36 -28.08 61.76 4.93
N GLY A 37 -27.43 60.75 4.34
CA GLY A 37 -26.12 60.84 3.70
C GLY A 37 -24.93 60.55 4.61
N CYS A 38 -25.16 60.15 5.86
CA CYS A 38 -24.09 59.71 6.77
C CYS A 38 -23.49 58.40 6.28
N LYS A 39 -22.16 58.31 6.28
CA LYS A 39 -21.42 57.14 5.83
C LYS A 39 -20.64 56.51 6.96
N ASP A 40 -20.65 55.19 7.02
CA ASP A 40 -19.81 54.42 7.92
C ASP A 40 -19.21 53.21 7.18
N THR A 41 -18.08 52.70 7.67
CA THR A 41 -17.32 51.63 7.02
C THR A 41 -17.07 50.48 7.98
N SER A 42 -17.37 49.25 7.54
CA SER A 42 -17.04 48.03 8.25
C SER A 42 -16.10 47.15 7.43
N TYR A 43 -15.28 46.36 8.10
CA TYR A 43 -14.23 45.53 7.50
C TYR A 43 -14.45 44.05 7.82
N VAL A 44 -14.13 43.18 6.87
CA VAL A 44 -14.09 41.73 7.06
C VAL A 44 -12.88 41.15 6.34
N ASN A 45 -12.03 40.45 7.08
CA ASN A 45 -10.86 39.78 6.52
C ASN A 45 -11.23 38.34 6.17
N VAL A 46 -11.13 37.98 4.88
CA VAL A 46 -11.34 36.61 4.42
C VAL A 46 -9.96 35.98 4.19
N ALA A 47 -9.55 35.12 5.11
CA ALA A 47 -8.29 34.38 5.00
C ALA A 47 -8.48 33.16 4.10
N VAL A 48 -7.51 32.93 3.19
CA VAL A 48 -7.42 31.75 2.34
C VAL A 48 -6.09 31.08 2.66
N TYR A 49 -6.13 29.79 3.03
CA TYR A 49 -4.95 29.02 3.36
C TYR A 49 -4.66 28.00 2.26
N ASN A 50 -3.38 27.73 2.02
CA ASN A 50 -2.97 26.67 1.11
C ASN A 50 -3.37 25.32 1.66
N ASN A 51 -3.71 24.39 0.77
CA ASN A 51 -3.97 23.02 1.18
C ASN A 51 -2.71 22.40 1.83
N PRO A 52 -2.85 21.76 2.99
CA PRO A 52 -1.76 21.02 3.59
C PRO A 52 -1.35 19.82 2.72
N ILE A 53 -0.13 19.35 2.94
CA ILE A 53 0.42 18.17 2.29
C ILE A 53 0.69 17.11 3.35
N VAL A 54 0.30 15.87 3.05
CA VAL A 54 0.70 14.67 3.79
C VAL A 54 1.26 13.65 2.81
N ASN A 55 2.49 13.20 3.04
CA ASN A 55 3.12 12.17 2.24
C ASN A 55 3.40 10.94 3.10
N THR A 56 3.17 9.76 2.52
CA THR A 56 3.40 8.48 3.15
C THR A 56 4.59 7.75 2.53
N ASN A 57 5.04 6.65 3.14
CA ASN A 57 5.98 5.75 2.50
C ASN A 57 5.35 5.03 1.29
N PRO A 58 6.16 4.52 0.34
CA PRO A 58 5.65 3.66 -0.72
C PRO A 58 4.96 2.40 -0.19
N ASP A 59 4.15 1.78 -1.04
CA ASP A 59 3.53 0.50 -0.78
C ASP A 59 4.57 -0.58 -0.45
N VAL A 60 4.17 -1.55 0.39
CA VAL A 60 5.08 -2.55 0.97
C VAL A 60 4.57 -3.95 0.66
N TYR A 61 5.47 -4.82 0.21
CA TYR A 61 5.25 -6.27 0.16
C TYR A 61 5.82 -6.88 1.43
N ALA A 62 4.96 -7.47 2.25
CA ALA A 62 5.28 -7.98 3.57
C ALA A 62 5.05 -9.49 3.67
N PHE A 63 5.70 -10.13 4.63
CA PHE A 63 5.45 -11.52 4.98
C PHE A 63 4.47 -11.64 6.13
N TYR A 64 3.71 -12.73 6.15
CA TYR A 64 2.77 -13.02 7.23
C TYR A 64 3.45 -12.96 8.61
N GLY A 65 2.91 -12.15 9.52
CA GLY A 65 3.48 -11.92 10.85
C GLY A 65 4.45 -10.73 10.93
N ASP A 66 4.77 -10.08 9.82
CA ASP A 66 5.63 -8.89 9.82
C ASP A 66 4.96 -7.72 10.56
N GLN A 67 5.82 -6.88 11.13
CA GLN A 67 5.47 -5.57 11.66
C GLN A 67 6.03 -4.50 10.72
N VAL A 68 5.14 -3.78 10.04
CA VAL A 68 5.51 -2.74 9.07
C VAL A 68 5.38 -1.37 9.71
N GLN A 69 6.48 -0.61 9.73
CA GLN A 69 6.45 0.79 10.16
C GLN A 69 5.85 1.66 9.06
N LEU A 70 4.67 2.23 9.29
CA LEU A 70 4.10 3.26 8.43
C LEU A 70 4.76 4.60 8.76
N LEU A 71 4.95 5.44 7.75
CA LEU A 71 5.50 6.78 7.89
C LEU A 71 4.54 7.81 7.30
N ALA A 72 4.30 8.90 8.03
CA ALA A 72 3.64 10.09 7.49
C ALA A 72 4.49 11.33 7.75
N THR A 73 4.64 12.16 6.70
CA THR A 73 5.31 13.46 6.76
C THR A 73 4.31 14.55 6.41
N ILE A 74 4.17 15.52 7.31
CA ILE A 74 3.19 16.61 7.21
C ILE A 74 3.91 17.94 6.90
N SER A 75 3.29 18.79 6.07
CA SER A 75 3.86 20.10 5.69
C SER A 75 3.85 21.16 6.79
N SER A 76 2.98 20.99 7.79
CA SER A 76 2.72 21.96 8.86
C SER A 76 2.25 21.23 10.11
N SER A 77 2.19 21.93 11.24
CA SER A 77 1.61 21.37 12.48
C SER A 77 0.11 21.09 12.30
N GLY A 78 -0.36 20.04 12.96
CA GLY A 78 -1.77 19.64 12.94
C GLY A 78 -1.97 18.26 13.55
N SER A 79 -3.10 17.63 13.25
CA SER A 79 -3.44 16.28 13.71
C SER A 79 -3.56 15.31 12.55
N VAL A 80 -3.18 14.06 12.81
CA VAL A 80 -3.35 12.95 11.86
C VAL A 80 -4.28 11.89 12.42
N ASN A 81 -4.97 11.18 11.55
CA ASN A 81 -5.75 10.00 11.91
C ASN A 81 -5.64 8.91 10.84
N TRP A 82 -5.20 7.73 11.24
CA TRP A 82 -5.06 6.55 10.40
C TRP A 82 -6.30 5.66 10.47
N PHE A 83 -6.67 5.08 9.33
CA PHE A 83 -7.75 4.10 9.21
C PHE A 83 -7.53 3.16 8.01
N PRO A 84 -8.03 1.92 8.01
CA PRO A 84 -8.75 1.25 9.10
C PRO A 84 -7.84 1.01 10.31
N THR A 85 -8.43 0.78 11.50
CA THR A 85 -7.66 0.62 12.76
C THR A 85 -7.10 -0.79 12.97
N GLN A 86 -7.47 -1.74 12.12
CA GLN A 86 -7.07 -3.14 12.24
C GLN A 86 -5.55 -3.26 12.19
N GLY A 87 -4.95 -3.89 13.21
CA GLY A 87 -3.51 -4.16 13.24
C GLY A 87 -2.61 -2.92 13.43
N LEU A 88 -3.17 -1.73 13.67
CA LEU A 88 -2.38 -0.52 13.95
C LEU A 88 -2.05 -0.39 15.43
N SER A 89 -0.82 -0.01 15.75
CA SER A 89 -0.37 0.30 17.11
C SER A 89 -0.96 1.60 17.65
N CYS A 90 -1.23 2.57 16.77
CA CYS A 90 -1.83 3.86 17.09
C CYS A 90 -2.51 4.45 15.85
N THR A 91 -3.57 5.25 16.05
CA THR A 91 -4.28 5.90 14.94
C THR A 91 -3.93 7.37 14.81
N SER A 92 -3.51 8.04 15.88
CA SER A 92 -3.25 9.49 15.90
C SER A 92 -1.77 9.88 15.87
N CYS A 93 -0.88 8.89 15.69
CA CYS A 93 0.56 9.08 15.61
C CYS A 93 1.00 9.20 14.13
N LEU A 94 2.11 9.89 13.87
CA LEU A 94 2.64 9.99 12.51
C LEU A 94 3.16 8.66 11.99
N ASN A 95 3.79 7.87 12.86
CA ASN A 95 4.49 6.66 12.48
C ASN A 95 3.97 5.44 13.28
N PRO A 96 2.75 4.93 12.98
CA PRO A 96 2.27 3.69 13.59
C PRO A 96 2.98 2.46 13.04
N ILE A 97 3.03 1.41 13.86
CA ILE A 97 3.37 0.06 13.40
C ILE A 97 2.07 -0.62 12.98
N ALA A 98 2.06 -1.19 11.78
CA ALA A 98 0.99 -1.97 11.22
C ALA A 98 1.39 -3.46 11.17
N SER A 99 0.59 -4.33 11.75
CA SER A 99 0.76 -5.79 11.68
C SER A 99 -0.53 -6.50 11.22
N PRO A 100 -1.09 -6.16 10.04
CA PRO A 100 -2.19 -6.91 9.46
C PRO A 100 -1.70 -8.24 8.87
N ASN A 101 -2.57 -9.23 8.80
CA ASN A 101 -2.26 -10.56 8.23
C ASN A 101 -2.88 -10.79 6.84
N GLN A 102 -3.25 -9.70 6.16
CA GLN A 102 -3.91 -9.72 4.85
C GLN A 102 -3.69 -8.39 4.13
N ASN A 103 -3.91 -8.39 2.81
CA ASN A 103 -3.81 -7.19 1.99
C ASN A 103 -4.72 -6.09 2.55
N ILE A 104 -4.15 -4.92 2.81
CA ILE A 104 -4.88 -3.79 3.38
C ILE A 104 -4.26 -2.47 2.94
N THR A 105 -5.11 -1.49 2.68
CA THR A 105 -4.68 -0.12 2.44
C THR A 105 -5.03 0.72 3.65
N TYR A 106 -4.02 1.33 4.25
CA TYR A 106 -4.18 2.34 5.28
C TYR A 106 -4.22 3.72 4.64
N PHE A 107 -5.13 4.55 5.15
CA PHE A 107 -5.29 5.95 4.81
C PHE A 107 -4.93 6.79 6.02
N VAL A 108 -4.24 7.90 5.79
CA VAL A 108 -3.98 8.94 6.80
C VAL A 108 -4.75 10.19 6.39
N GLU A 109 -5.65 10.66 7.25
CA GLU A 109 -6.24 12.00 7.15
C GLU A 109 -5.38 12.95 7.97
N PHE A 110 -4.95 14.07 7.37
CA PHE A 110 -4.23 15.15 8.03
C PHE A 110 -5.08 16.41 8.04
N ILE A 111 -5.18 17.05 9.22
CA ILE A 111 -5.88 18.31 9.45
C ILE A 111 -4.87 19.31 10.02
N ASP A 112 -4.65 20.42 9.32
CA ASP A 112 -3.72 21.46 9.80
C ASP A 112 -4.36 22.37 10.88
N VAL A 113 -3.56 23.27 11.44
CA VAL A 113 -4.04 24.26 12.42
C VAL A 113 -5.12 25.21 11.90
N ASN A 114 -5.26 25.35 10.58
CA ASN A 114 -6.27 26.19 9.94
C ASN A 114 -7.56 25.42 9.62
N GLY A 115 -7.60 24.11 9.91
CA GLY A 115 -8.73 23.23 9.65
C GLY A 115 -8.79 22.68 8.22
N CYS A 116 -7.78 22.94 7.39
CA CYS A 116 -7.68 22.38 6.04
C CYS A 116 -7.35 20.89 6.12
N LYS A 117 -7.98 20.08 5.27
CA LYS A 117 -7.85 18.62 5.28
C LYS A 117 -7.20 18.09 4.01
N THR A 118 -6.38 17.06 4.16
CA THR A 118 -5.80 16.30 3.06
C THR A 118 -5.65 14.83 3.48
N SER A 119 -5.42 13.94 2.52
CA SER A 119 -5.19 12.53 2.82
C SER A 119 -4.16 11.89 1.90
N SER A 120 -3.56 10.81 2.39
CA SER A 120 -2.67 9.94 1.64
C SER A 120 -2.83 8.50 2.10
N SER A 121 -2.17 7.55 1.44
CA SER A 121 -2.36 6.12 1.69
C SER A 121 -1.09 5.30 1.53
N VAL A 122 -1.08 4.12 2.16
CA VAL A 122 -0.07 3.07 1.98
C VAL A 122 -0.78 1.74 1.85
N SER A 123 -0.46 0.96 0.84
CA SER A 123 -0.94 -0.41 0.69
C SER A 123 0.09 -1.41 1.16
N LEU A 124 -0.37 -2.40 1.93
CA LEU A 124 0.42 -3.56 2.34
C LEU A 124 -0.09 -4.79 1.58
N PHE A 125 0.82 -5.50 0.92
CA PHE A 125 0.55 -6.70 0.13
C PHE A 125 1.18 -7.93 0.79
N TYR A 126 0.39 -8.98 0.95
CA TYR A 126 0.73 -10.28 1.55
C TYR A 126 0.46 -11.42 0.56
N ASP A 127 0.60 -11.14 -0.73
CA ASP A 127 0.40 -12.14 -1.78
C ASP A 127 1.45 -13.26 -1.66
N ALA A 128 1.06 -14.46 -2.07
CA ALA A 128 1.97 -15.61 -2.12
C ALA A 128 3.11 -15.35 -3.11
N LEU A 129 4.35 -15.54 -2.63
CA LEU A 129 5.56 -15.53 -3.45
C LEU A 129 5.93 -16.97 -3.74
N ILE A 130 6.04 -17.34 -5.02
CA ILE A 130 6.46 -18.68 -5.44
C ILE A 130 7.47 -18.55 -6.57
N PHE A 131 8.65 -19.13 -6.34
CA PHE A 131 9.70 -19.29 -7.34
C PHE A 131 10.10 -20.76 -7.42
N VAL A 132 9.93 -21.34 -8.61
CA VAL A 132 10.32 -22.72 -8.89
C VAL A 132 11.50 -22.68 -9.87
N PRO A 133 12.70 -23.15 -9.47
CA PRO A 133 13.85 -23.13 -10.35
C PRO A 133 13.64 -24.05 -11.54
N ASN A 134 14.20 -23.69 -12.69
CA ASN A 134 14.05 -24.44 -13.93
C ASN A 134 15.22 -25.42 -14.19
N THR A 135 16.29 -25.37 -13.41
CA THR A 135 17.48 -26.22 -13.58
C THR A 135 18.22 -26.35 -12.25
N PHE A 136 18.82 -27.52 -12.00
CA PHE A 136 19.72 -27.77 -10.88
C PHE A 136 20.79 -28.78 -11.28
N THR A 137 21.95 -28.72 -10.63
CA THR A 137 23.15 -29.49 -10.98
C THR A 137 23.61 -30.31 -9.78
N PRO A 138 23.15 -31.56 -9.61
CA PRO A 138 23.55 -32.40 -8.48
C PRO A 138 24.92 -33.06 -8.75
N ASP A 139 25.98 -32.24 -8.75
CA ASP A 139 27.40 -32.58 -8.99
C ASP A 139 28.32 -32.38 -7.77
N ASP A 140 27.73 -32.16 -6.59
CA ASP A 140 28.42 -31.99 -5.30
C ASP A 140 29.33 -30.73 -5.21
N ASP A 141 29.15 -29.73 -6.08
CA ASP A 141 29.94 -28.49 -6.08
C ASP A 141 29.43 -27.39 -5.11
N ASN A 142 28.35 -27.68 -4.36
CA ASN A 142 27.58 -26.78 -3.47
C ASN A 142 26.79 -25.65 -4.15
N PHE A 143 26.71 -25.60 -5.49
CA PHE A 143 25.94 -24.61 -6.24
C PHE A 143 24.76 -25.27 -6.96
N ASN A 144 23.54 -24.90 -6.58
CA ASN A 144 22.31 -25.45 -7.17
C ASN A 144 22.26 -27.00 -7.14
N GLY A 145 22.83 -27.62 -6.11
CA GLY A 145 22.89 -29.08 -5.98
C GLY A 145 21.54 -29.77 -5.77
N ARG A 146 20.48 -29.01 -5.49
CA ARG A 146 19.14 -29.53 -5.21
C ARG A 146 18.08 -28.66 -5.86
N PHE A 147 17.02 -29.31 -6.30
CA PHE A 147 15.77 -28.66 -6.65
C PHE A 147 15.00 -28.32 -5.37
N GLN A 148 14.90 -27.04 -5.05
CA GLN A 148 14.12 -26.52 -3.93
C GLN A 148 13.22 -25.40 -4.43
N ILE A 149 11.96 -25.42 -4.01
CA ILE A 149 11.03 -24.34 -4.28
C ILE A 149 11.31 -23.22 -3.29
N ILE A 150 11.45 -21.98 -3.76
CA ILE A 150 11.53 -20.81 -2.89
C ILE A 150 10.13 -20.23 -2.81
N SER A 151 9.63 -20.01 -1.60
CA SER A 151 8.30 -19.47 -1.40
C SER A 151 8.21 -18.59 -0.17
N GLY A 152 7.14 -17.80 -0.10
CA GLY A 152 6.68 -17.20 1.13
C GLY A 152 5.22 -16.80 1.02
N ASN A 153 4.63 -16.44 2.16
CA ASN A 153 3.19 -16.19 2.29
C ASN A 153 2.30 -17.37 1.85
N ILE A 154 2.80 -18.60 2.03
CA ILE A 154 2.02 -19.83 1.86
C ILE A 154 1.86 -20.59 3.18
N SER A 155 0.72 -21.22 3.35
CA SER A 155 0.37 -22.03 4.53
C SER A 155 0.65 -23.52 4.30
N GLU A 156 0.47 -24.00 3.08
CA GLU A 156 0.64 -25.41 2.72
C GLU A 156 1.18 -25.53 1.29
N MET A 157 1.98 -26.57 1.03
CA MET A 157 2.38 -26.95 -0.32
C MET A 157 2.52 -28.47 -0.51
N GLU A 158 2.32 -28.91 -1.74
CA GLU A 158 2.69 -30.23 -2.22
C GLU A 158 3.23 -30.10 -3.65
N CYS A 159 4.49 -30.47 -3.84
CA CYS A 159 5.10 -30.57 -5.16
C CYS A 159 5.33 -32.04 -5.52
N LEU A 160 4.76 -32.45 -6.64
CA LEU A 160 4.97 -33.77 -7.24
C LEU A 160 5.94 -33.64 -8.40
N ILE A 161 6.98 -34.47 -8.44
CA ILE A 161 7.98 -34.49 -9.52
C ILE A 161 7.88 -35.83 -10.25
N PHE A 162 7.80 -35.76 -11.58
CA PHE A 162 7.61 -36.90 -12.46
C PHE A 162 8.78 -37.05 -13.42
N ASN A 163 9.15 -38.30 -13.73
CA ASN A 163 10.07 -38.58 -14.83
C ASN A 163 9.37 -38.39 -16.20
N ARG A 164 10.15 -38.56 -17.28
CA ARG A 164 9.67 -38.41 -18.67
C ARG A 164 8.53 -39.36 -19.06
N TRP A 165 8.32 -40.43 -18.30
CA TRP A 165 7.26 -41.42 -18.53
C TRP A 165 6.02 -41.18 -17.66
N GLY A 166 6.03 -40.14 -16.83
CA GLY A 166 4.91 -39.82 -15.93
C GLY A 166 4.92 -40.60 -14.61
N GLU A 167 5.98 -41.35 -14.29
CA GLU A 167 6.14 -41.97 -12.98
C GLU A 167 6.48 -40.90 -11.94
N LEU A 168 5.76 -40.89 -10.81
CA LEU A 168 6.06 -40.05 -9.67
C LEU A 168 7.36 -40.51 -9.01
N ILE A 169 8.37 -39.62 -8.97
CA ILE A 169 9.69 -39.93 -8.43
C ILE A 169 10.00 -39.19 -7.12
N CYS A 170 9.36 -38.05 -6.86
CA CYS A 170 9.58 -37.29 -5.63
C CYS A 170 8.32 -36.50 -5.25
N THR A 171 8.12 -36.36 -3.93
CA THR A 171 7.07 -35.52 -3.33
C THR A 171 7.71 -34.62 -2.29
N LEU A 172 7.55 -33.31 -2.46
CA LEU A 172 7.94 -32.28 -1.48
C LEU A 172 6.67 -31.77 -0.80
N LYS A 173 6.61 -31.80 0.53
CA LYS A 173 5.46 -31.37 1.34
C LYS A 173 5.74 -30.16 2.23
N SER A 174 7.00 -29.81 2.40
CA SER A 174 7.45 -28.63 3.15
C SER A 174 8.32 -27.72 2.28
N ILE A 175 8.46 -26.46 2.71
CA ILE A 175 9.35 -25.48 2.07
C ILE A 175 10.84 -25.82 2.25
N ASP A 176 11.15 -26.57 3.32
CA ASP A 176 12.50 -27.07 3.60
C ASP A 176 12.83 -28.33 2.79
N ASP A 177 11.83 -28.94 2.15
CA ASP A 177 12.05 -30.13 1.34
C ASP A 177 12.75 -29.76 0.03
N SER A 178 13.63 -30.65 -0.40
CA SER A 178 14.38 -30.50 -1.64
C SER A 178 14.58 -31.87 -2.30
N TRP A 179 14.75 -31.86 -3.62
CA TRP A 179 15.09 -33.05 -4.39
C TRP A 179 16.55 -32.95 -4.89
N ASP A 180 17.34 -33.96 -4.57
CA ASP A 180 18.78 -34.04 -4.87
C ASP A 180 19.08 -34.76 -6.21
N GLY A 181 18.05 -35.09 -6.98
CA GLY A 181 18.23 -35.82 -8.24
C GLY A 181 18.42 -37.32 -8.05
N THR A 182 17.98 -37.88 -6.92
CA THR A 182 17.96 -39.34 -6.68
C THR A 182 16.53 -39.90 -6.64
N TYR A 183 16.38 -41.17 -7.00
CA TYR A 183 15.14 -41.93 -6.89
C TYR A 183 15.44 -43.40 -6.58
N LYS A 184 14.79 -43.97 -5.57
CA LYS A 184 15.02 -45.36 -5.10
C LYS A 184 16.52 -45.66 -4.87
N ASN A 185 17.26 -44.72 -4.28
CA ASN A 185 18.72 -44.76 -4.04
C ASN A 185 19.60 -44.80 -5.32
N HIS A 186 19.04 -44.50 -6.49
CA HIS A 186 19.79 -44.38 -7.73
C HIS A 186 19.80 -42.93 -8.24
N LYS A 187 20.91 -42.50 -8.85
CA LYS A 187 20.98 -41.20 -9.52
C LYS A 187 20.02 -41.19 -10.71
N CYS A 188 19.15 -40.19 -10.77
CA CYS A 188 18.27 -39.96 -11.91
C CYS A 188 19.09 -39.54 -13.14
N GLN A 189 18.60 -39.83 -14.35
CA GLN A 189 19.28 -39.46 -15.59
C GLN A 189 19.25 -37.95 -15.84
N ASP A 190 20.22 -37.44 -16.58
CA ASP A 190 20.20 -36.06 -17.03
C ASP A 190 19.03 -35.84 -17.99
N GLY A 191 18.31 -34.75 -17.77
CA GLY A 191 17.12 -34.47 -18.54
C GLY A 191 16.07 -33.63 -17.85
N THR A 192 14.98 -33.43 -18.58
CA THR A 192 13.82 -32.67 -18.11
C THR A 192 12.85 -33.56 -17.32
N TYR A 193 12.45 -33.06 -16.16
CA TYR A 193 11.46 -33.62 -15.25
C TYR A 193 10.29 -32.67 -15.14
N THR A 194 9.08 -33.20 -15.06
CA THR A 194 7.86 -32.39 -14.93
C THR A 194 7.52 -32.26 -13.46
N TRP A 195 7.11 -31.08 -13.01
CA TRP A 195 6.61 -30.88 -11.67
C TRP A 195 5.18 -30.32 -11.68
N LYS A 196 4.42 -30.69 -10.66
CA LYS A 196 3.09 -30.15 -10.34
C LYS A 196 3.11 -29.69 -8.89
N LEU A 197 3.05 -28.37 -8.69
CA LEU A 197 2.97 -27.74 -7.38
C LEU A 197 1.52 -27.36 -7.11
N THR A 198 1.02 -27.76 -5.95
CA THR A 198 -0.23 -27.27 -5.38
C THR A 198 0.10 -26.54 -4.08
N TYR A 199 -0.38 -25.33 -3.89
CA TYR A 199 -0.16 -24.57 -2.65
C TYR A 199 -1.41 -23.82 -2.22
N SER A 200 -1.46 -23.50 -0.93
CA SER A 200 -2.48 -22.63 -0.32
C SER A 200 -1.78 -21.42 0.27
N ASP A 201 -2.31 -20.21 0.04
CA ASP A 201 -1.83 -19.01 0.73
C ASP A 201 -2.47 -18.84 2.12
N PHE A 202 -2.04 -17.83 2.88
CA PHE A 202 -2.65 -17.52 4.19
C PHE A 202 -4.08 -16.94 4.09
N GLN A 203 -4.55 -16.66 2.88
CA GLN A 203 -5.93 -16.26 2.59
C GLN A 203 -6.79 -17.47 2.18
N ASN A 204 -6.28 -18.70 2.34
CA ASN A 204 -6.89 -19.97 1.94
C ASN A 204 -7.17 -20.08 0.43
N GLN A 205 -6.48 -19.30 -0.40
CA GLN A 205 -6.57 -19.47 -1.85
C GLN A 205 -5.66 -20.62 -2.27
N LYS A 206 -6.29 -21.67 -2.82
CA LYS A 206 -5.57 -22.81 -3.38
C LYS A 206 -5.23 -22.55 -4.85
N LYS A 207 -3.95 -22.70 -5.20
CA LYS A 207 -3.44 -22.54 -6.57
C LYS A 207 -2.64 -23.76 -6.98
N GLN A 208 -2.58 -23.99 -8.29
CA GLN A 208 -1.81 -25.07 -8.88
C GLN A 208 -0.93 -24.49 -9.98
N LEU A 209 0.35 -24.85 -9.95
CA LEU A 209 1.34 -24.54 -10.97
C LEU A 209 1.91 -25.84 -11.53
N THR A 210 2.27 -25.81 -12.80
CA THR A 210 2.96 -26.92 -13.45
C THR A 210 4.10 -26.37 -14.29
N GLY A 211 5.19 -27.12 -14.37
CA GLY A 211 6.31 -26.75 -15.19
C GLY A 211 7.30 -27.89 -15.29
N HIS A 212 8.54 -27.53 -15.62
CA HIS A 212 9.62 -28.50 -15.73
C HIS A 212 10.88 -27.99 -15.03
N VAL A 213 11.75 -28.93 -14.71
CA VAL A 213 13.10 -28.69 -14.20
C VAL A 213 14.07 -29.57 -14.98
N ASN A 214 15.21 -29.02 -15.37
CA ASN A 214 16.30 -29.80 -15.95
C ASN A 214 17.27 -30.23 -14.85
N LEU A 215 17.59 -31.53 -14.83
CA LEU A 215 18.72 -32.09 -14.13
C LEU A 215 19.87 -32.19 -15.13
N ILE A 216 20.99 -31.53 -14.84
CA ILE A 216 22.19 -31.53 -15.69
C ILE A 216 23.39 -31.92 -14.81
N ARG A 217 24.34 -32.66 -15.36
CA ARG A 217 25.61 -33.02 -14.73
C ARG A 217 26.76 -32.95 -15.74
#